data_AF-A0A2X4UF74-F1
#
_entry.id   AF-A0A2X4UF74-F1
#
_cell.length_a   1.000
_cell.length_b   1.000
_cell.length_c   1.000
_cell.angle_alpha   90.00
_cell.angle_beta   90.00
_cell.angle_gamma   90.00
#
_symmetry.space_group_name_H-M   'P 1'
#
loop_
_entity.id
_entity.type
_entity.pdbx_description
1 polymer ?
#
loop_
_entity_poly.entity_id
_entity_poly.type
_entity_poly.pdbx_seq_one_letter_code
_entity_poly.pdbx_strand_id
1 'polypeptide(L)'
;MLVFPLLVFLMGISLYLMPTWQTANFVSGLANTQFSSPDLWHSLWLAVPVMVFSFSHAPIISSFASTQKSLYGDKAERRCARIMRYSYVLICVTVLFFVFSCVLSLSHADMQQAKDQNITVLTTLANKFSNPLIAYLGPVMAILAMSKSYLGTSLGVTEGATSLIDGLTRAVGKPLSSRITHRLSAVLLFLLTWAATVWNPSALHIIETISGPLIAVILFILPMYAVRAVPAMHRYRAPSNVFVLVMGLIALSALIYGLV
;
A
#
# COMPACT_ATOMS: atom_id res chain seq x y z
N MET A 1 18.42 -2.51 -3.42
CA MET A 1 19.40 -1.71 -2.66
C MET A 1 18.76 -0.48 -2.00
N LEU A 2 17.91 0.29 -2.69
CA LEU A 2 17.19 1.47 -2.14
C LEU A 2 16.25 1.24 -0.94
N VAL A 3 15.93 0.00 -0.58
CA VAL A 3 15.03 -0.29 0.56
C VAL A 3 15.72 -0.10 1.91
N PHE A 4 16.98 -0.51 2.03
CA PHE A 4 17.70 -0.49 3.30
C PHE A 4 17.95 0.93 3.83
N PRO A 5 18.35 1.92 3.00
CA PRO A 5 18.47 3.30 3.45
C PRO A 5 17.15 3.85 4.02
N LEU A 6 16.02 3.53 3.38
CA LEU A 6 14.71 3.94 3.88
C LEU A 6 14.36 3.29 5.22
N LEU A 7 14.62 1.99 5.37
CA LEU A 7 14.36 1.29 6.65
C LEU A 7 15.23 1.83 7.79
N VAL A 8 16.52 2.06 7.51
CA VAL A 8 17.44 2.66 8.49
C VAL A 8 16.99 4.06 8.87
N PHE A 9 16.58 4.88 7.88
CA PHE A 9 16.06 6.22 8.14
C PHE A 9 14.78 6.19 8.97
N LEU A 10 13.80 5.35 8.61
CA LEU A 10 12.54 5.22 9.36
C LEU A 10 12.79 4.73 10.79
N MET A 11 13.67 3.76 10.98
CA MET A 11 14.05 3.31 12.32
C MET A 11 14.76 4.41 13.10
N GLY A 12 15.72 5.10 12.47
CA GLY A 12 16.50 6.17 13.07
C GLY A 12 15.65 7.36 13.49
N ILE A 13 14.73 7.81 12.64
CA ILE A 13 13.80 8.91 13.00
C ILE A 13 12.83 8.49 14.10
N SER A 14 12.37 7.23 14.10
CA SER A 14 11.51 6.71 15.17
C SER A 14 12.21 6.69 16.53
N LEU A 15 13.47 6.25 16.55
CA LEU A 15 14.31 6.31 17.76
C LEU A 15 14.57 7.75 18.20
N TYR A 16 14.84 8.64 17.24
CA TYR A 16 15.05 10.07 17.52
C TYR A 16 13.81 10.74 18.12
N LEU A 17 12.61 10.32 17.72
CA LEU A 17 11.35 10.87 18.21
C LEU A 17 10.97 10.37 19.61
N MET A 18 11.56 9.30 20.13
CA MET A 18 11.26 8.75 21.46
C MET A 18 11.20 9.78 22.60
N PRO A 19 12.13 10.75 22.71
CA PRO A 19 12.08 11.77 23.76
C PRO A 19 10.88 12.72 23.64
N THR A 20 10.28 12.82 22.46
CA THR A 20 9.14 13.71 22.17
C THR A 20 7.79 13.01 22.34
N TRP A 21 7.79 11.74 22.74
CA TRP A 21 6.57 10.96 22.90
C TRP A 21 5.71 11.50 24.05
N GLN A 22 4.51 11.93 23.69
CA GLN A 22 3.49 12.40 24.62
C GLN A 22 2.66 11.21 25.13
N THR A 23 3.31 10.30 25.84
CA THR A 23 2.67 9.06 26.36
C THR A 23 1.47 9.36 27.27
N ALA A 24 1.51 10.47 28.01
CA ALA A 24 0.39 10.92 28.85
C ALA A 24 -0.88 11.18 28.04
N ASN A 25 -0.77 11.81 26.86
CA ASN A 25 -1.90 12.08 25.97
C ASN A 25 -2.46 10.81 25.35
N PHE A 26 -1.58 9.85 25.04
CA PHE A 26 -1.99 8.55 24.53
C PHE A 26 -2.74 7.72 25.59
N VAL A 27 -2.21 7.66 26.80
CA VAL A 27 -2.83 6.92 27.92
C VAL A 27 -4.16 7.55 28.32
N SER A 28 -4.24 8.88 28.39
CA SER A 28 -5.50 9.57 28.69
C SER A 28 -6.53 9.39 27.56
N GLY A 29 -6.11 9.43 26.30
CA GLY A 29 -6.95 9.10 25.15
C GLY A 29 -7.51 7.68 25.22
N LEU A 30 -6.66 6.70 25.56
CA LEU A 30 -7.07 5.30 25.72
C LEU A 30 -8.05 5.12 26.89
N ALA A 31 -7.80 5.78 28.03
CA ALA A 31 -8.68 5.73 29.19
C ALA A 31 -10.06 6.36 28.91
N ASN A 32 -10.11 7.39 28.06
CA ASN A 32 -11.34 8.05 27.63
C ASN A 32 -12.02 7.33 26.45
N THR A 33 -11.39 6.30 25.88
CA THR A 33 -11.96 5.55 24.75
C THR A 33 -13.06 4.63 25.27
N GLN A 34 -14.30 4.91 24.89
CA GLN A 34 -15.44 4.06 25.22
C GLN A 34 -15.58 2.94 24.19
N PHE A 35 -15.24 1.70 24.57
CA PHE A 35 -15.41 0.53 23.69
C PHE A 35 -16.87 0.25 23.29
N SER A 36 -17.82 0.78 24.05
CA SER A 36 -19.24 0.68 23.75
C SER A 36 -19.72 1.71 22.72
N SER A 37 -18.88 2.67 22.31
CA SER A 37 -19.29 3.69 21.36
C SER A 37 -19.38 3.10 19.94
N PRO A 38 -20.51 3.29 19.23
CA PRO A 38 -20.63 2.89 17.83
C PRO A 38 -19.57 3.57 16.94
N ASP A 39 -19.20 4.81 17.26
CA ASP A 39 -18.26 5.62 16.48
C ASP A 39 -16.84 5.02 16.41
N LEU A 40 -16.39 4.38 17.48
CA LEU A 40 -15.09 3.69 17.49
C LEU A 40 -15.10 2.52 16.51
N TRP A 41 -16.10 1.64 16.61
CA TRP A 41 -16.23 0.48 15.73
C TRP A 41 -16.44 0.88 14.28
N HIS A 42 -17.19 1.95 14.05
CA HIS A 42 -17.37 2.54 12.74
C HIS A 42 -16.04 3.03 12.15
N SER A 43 -15.25 3.78 12.92
CA SER A 43 -13.95 4.29 12.49
C SER A 43 -12.95 3.16 12.20
N LEU A 44 -12.91 2.14 13.06
CA LEU A 44 -12.05 0.95 12.86
C LEU A 44 -12.45 0.18 11.60
N TRP A 45 -13.75 0.03 11.35
CA TRP A 45 -14.27 -0.63 10.16
C TRP A 45 -13.88 0.11 8.88
N LEU A 46 -14.03 1.45 8.86
CA LEU A 46 -13.62 2.28 7.72
C LEU A 46 -12.10 2.34 7.52
N ALA A 47 -11.29 2.06 8.54
CA ALA A 47 -9.84 1.99 8.42
C ALA A 47 -9.34 0.68 7.77
N VAL A 48 -10.14 -0.40 7.77
CA VAL A 48 -9.74 -1.72 7.23
C VAL A 48 -9.24 -1.63 5.78
N PRO A 49 -9.94 -0.98 4.83
CA PRO A 49 -9.49 -0.93 3.45
C PRO A 49 -8.17 -0.20 3.25
N VAL A 50 -7.95 0.91 3.98
CA VAL A 50 -6.71 1.68 3.96
C VAL A 50 -5.54 0.84 4.48
N MET A 51 -5.78 0.05 5.53
CA MET A 51 -4.80 -0.90 6.07
C MET A 51 -4.46 -2.00 5.07
N VAL A 52 -5.46 -2.59 4.42
CA VAL A 52 -5.25 -3.60 3.38
C VAL A 52 -4.42 -3.03 2.23
N PHE A 53 -4.77 -1.84 1.76
CA PHE A 53 -4.04 -1.14 0.70
C PHE A 53 -2.58 -0.91 1.10
N SER A 54 -2.34 -0.46 2.33
CA SER A 54 -1.00 -0.13 2.84
C SER A 54 -0.04 -1.33 2.88
N PHE A 55 -0.56 -2.56 2.99
CA PHE A 55 0.24 -3.79 2.91
C PHE A 55 0.18 -4.48 1.55
N SER A 56 -0.43 -3.86 0.54
CA SER A 56 -0.51 -4.41 -0.82
C SER A 56 0.81 -4.27 -1.57
N HIS A 57 1.26 -5.38 -2.15
CA HIS A 57 2.43 -5.48 -3.03
C HIS A 57 2.08 -6.35 -4.24
N ALA A 58 0.80 -6.53 -4.52
CA ALA A 58 0.30 -7.29 -5.67
C ALA A 58 0.98 -6.93 -7.00
N PRO A 59 1.26 -5.65 -7.33
CA PRO A 59 1.85 -5.29 -8.61
C PRO A 59 3.21 -5.92 -8.90
N ILE A 60 4.01 -6.22 -7.87
CA ILE A 60 5.36 -6.77 -8.04
C ILE A 60 5.44 -8.30 -7.87
N ILE A 61 4.39 -8.93 -7.32
CA ILE A 61 4.40 -10.38 -7.03
C ILE A 61 4.60 -11.20 -8.30
N SER A 62 3.95 -10.82 -9.41
CA SER A 62 4.05 -11.55 -10.68
C SER A 62 5.49 -11.58 -11.20
N SER A 63 6.10 -10.40 -11.34
CA SER A 63 7.48 -10.28 -11.82
C SER A 63 8.46 -10.94 -10.85
N PHE A 64 8.25 -10.79 -9.53
CA PHE A 64 9.06 -11.47 -8.51
C PHE A 64 8.98 -13.00 -8.63
N ALA A 65 7.78 -13.57 -8.71
CA ALA A 65 7.58 -15.01 -8.83
C ALA A 65 8.17 -15.56 -10.14
N SER A 66 8.00 -14.84 -11.26
CA SER A 66 8.58 -15.18 -12.56
C SER A 66 10.11 -15.21 -12.51
N THR A 67 10.75 -14.19 -11.95
CA THR A 67 12.21 -14.15 -11.77
C THR A 67 12.71 -15.28 -10.88
N GLN A 68 12.04 -15.55 -9.74
CA GLN A 68 12.45 -16.65 -8.85
C GLN A 68 12.28 -18.01 -9.53
N LYS A 69 11.24 -18.20 -10.35
CA LYS A 69 11.03 -19.42 -11.13
C LYS A 69 12.13 -19.63 -12.17
N SER A 70 12.53 -18.59 -12.88
CA SER A 70 13.65 -18.64 -13.83
C SER A 70 14.97 -19.04 -13.17
N LEU A 71 15.26 -18.50 -11.98
CA LEU A 71 16.53 -18.76 -11.28
C LEU A 71 16.58 -20.09 -10.54
N TYR A 72 15.45 -20.57 -10.00
CA TYR A 72 15.44 -21.67 -9.03
C TYR A 72 14.49 -22.83 -9.37
N GLY A 73 13.77 -22.77 -10.49
CA GLY A 73 12.86 -23.83 -10.96
C GLY A 73 11.90 -24.28 -9.86
N ASP A 74 11.89 -25.57 -9.56
CA ASP A 74 11.00 -26.19 -8.57
C ASP A 74 11.19 -25.68 -7.13
N LYS A 75 12.38 -25.14 -6.82
CA LYS A 75 12.67 -24.56 -5.49
C LYS A 75 12.15 -23.13 -5.33
N ALA A 76 11.63 -22.51 -6.40
CA ALA A 76 11.20 -21.12 -6.41
C ALA A 76 10.09 -20.84 -5.41
N GLU A 77 9.06 -21.70 -5.32
CA GLU A 77 7.91 -21.46 -4.46
C GLU A 77 8.30 -21.37 -2.97
N ARG A 78 9.12 -22.31 -2.48
CA ARG A 78 9.61 -22.30 -1.09
C ARG A 78 10.50 -21.08 -0.81
N ARG A 79 11.33 -20.66 -1.78
CA ARG A 79 12.16 -19.46 -1.64
C ARG A 79 11.33 -18.18 -1.65
N CYS A 80 10.35 -18.05 -2.54
CA CYS A 80 9.39 -16.95 -2.56
C CYS A 80 8.70 -16.82 -1.20
N ALA A 81 8.13 -17.91 -0.68
CA ALA A 81 7.45 -17.91 0.62
C ALA A 81 8.38 -17.47 1.76
N ARG A 82 9.64 -17.93 1.75
CA ARG A 82 10.65 -17.53 2.75
C ARG A 82 10.98 -16.04 2.66
N ILE A 83 11.27 -15.54 1.46
CA ILE A 83 11.61 -14.13 1.21
C ILE A 83 10.44 -13.24 1.61
N MET A 84 9.21 -13.58 1.20
CA MET A 84 8.01 -12.84 1.57
C MET A 84 7.81 -12.81 3.08
N ARG A 85 7.93 -13.96 3.77
CA ARG A 85 7.78 -14.02 5.23
C ARG A 85 8.74 -13.07 5.95
N TYR A 86 10.03 -13.13 5.64
CA TYR A 86 11.02 -12.24 6.28
C TYR A 86 10.80 -10.77 5.90
N SER A 87 10.42 -10.50 4.65
CA SER A 87 10.12 -9.15 4.19
C SER A 87 8.92 -8.56 4.93
N TYR A 88 7.85 -9.35 5.14
CA TYR A 88 6.70 -8.89 5.93
C TYR A 88 7.06 -8.62 7.38
N VAL A 89 7.78 -9.53 8.04
CA VAL A 89 8.20 -9.31 9.44
C VAL A 89 9.01 -8.02 9.56
N LEU A 90 9.97 -7.81 8.65
CA LEU A 90 10.78 -6.59 8.63
C LEU A 90 9.93 -5.33 8.39
N ILE A 91 9.02 -5.36 7.42
CA ILE A 91 8.13 -4.23 7.11
C ILE A 91 7.19 -3.96 8.29
N CYS A 92 6.54 -4.98 8.85
CA CYS A 92 5.63 -4.80 9.98
C CYS A 92 6.35 -4.20 11.18
N VAL A 93 7.51 -4.73 11.58
CA VAL A 93 8.26 -4.18 12.72
C VAL A 93 8.67 -2.73 12.48
N THR A 94 9.25 -2.43 11.32
CA THR A 94 9.79 -1.09 11.04
C THR A 94 8.69 -0.05 10.81
N VAL A 95 7.67 -0.37 10.01
CA VAL A 95 6.58 0.55 9.71
C VAL A 95 5.70 0.77 10.94
N LEU A 96 5.35 -0.28 11.69
CA LEU A 96 4.53 -0.10 12.90
C LEU A 96 5.29 0.70 13.95
N PHE A 97 6.59 0.45 14.15
CA PHE A 97 7.39 1.24 15.08
C PHE A 97 7.40 2.73 14.68
N PHE A 98 7.56 3.01 13.39
CA PHE A 98 7.46 4.37 12.86
C PHE A 98 6.08 5.00 13.05
N VAL A 99 5.01 4.27 12.76
CA VAL A 99 3.63 4.74 12.95
C VAL A 99 3.37 5.05 14.42
N PHE A 100 3.72 4.14 15.34
CA PHE A 100 3.58 4.39 16.79
C PHE A 100 4.38 5.62 17.22
N SER A 101 5.63 5.75 16.76
CA SER A 101 6.43 6.92 17.06
C SER A 101 5.79 8.21 16.55
N CYS A 102 5.19 8.21 15.36
CA CYS A 102 4.49 9.38 14.82
C CYS A 102 3.24 9.71 15.64
N VAL A 103 2.44 8.70 15.99
CA VAL A 103 1.21 8.87 16.80
C VAL A 103 1.53 9.41 18.19
N LEU A 104 2.65 9.00 18.79
CA LEU A 104 3.06 9.49 20.10
C LEU A 104 3.68 10.89 20.06
N SER A 105 4.23 11.33 18.92
CA SER A 105 4.89 12.64 18.77
C SER A 105 4.02 13.73 18.15
N LEU A 106 3.02 13.37 17.35
CA LEU A 106 2.13 14.29 16.64
C LEU A 106 0.80 14.43 17.36
N SER A 107 0.27 15.65 17.39
CA SER A 107 -1.07 15.91 17.91
C SER A 107 -2.12 15.57 16.84
N HIS A 108 -3.38 15.43 17.27
CA HIS A 108 -4.51 15.25 16.34
C HIS A 108 -4.61 16.41 15.33
N ALA A 109 -4.37 17.65 15.77
CA ALA A 109 -4.39 18.82 14.90
C ALA A 109 -3.31 18.77 13.81
N ASP A 110 -2.10 18.30 14.15
CA ASP A 110 -1.01 18.13 13.17
C ASP A 110 -1.39 17.10 12.09
N MET A 111 -2.04 16.00 12.50
CA MET A 111 -2.49 14.96 11.58
C MET A 111 -3.65 15.40 10.70
N GLN A 112 -4.59 16.17 11.24
CA GLN A 112 -5.69 16.76 10.46
C GLN A 112 -5.14 17.75 9.44
N GLN A 113 -4.25 18.66 9.84
CA GLN A 113 -3.62 19.60 8.92
C GLN A 113 -2.84 18.87 7.82
N ALA A 114 -2.13 17.79 8.16
CA ALA A 114 -1.41 16.98 7.17
C ALA A 114 -2.36 16.34 6.15
N LYS A 115 -3.51 15.83 6.62
CA LYS A 115 -4.57 15.27 5.78
C LYS A 115 -5.15 16.32 4.84
N ASP A 116 -5.46 17.51 5.36
CA ASP A 116 -6.05 18.61 4.59
C ASP A 116 -5.09 19.16 3.53
N GLN A 117 -3.79 19.20 3.86
CA GLN A 117 -2.73 19.63 2.94
C GLN A 117 -2.28 18.53 1.96
N ASN A 118 -2.79 17.29 2.11
CA ASN A 118 -2.37 16.14 1.31
C ASN A 118 -0.85 15.90 1.33
N ILE A 119 -0.19 16.14 2.47
CA ILE A 119 1.26 15.96 2.63
C ILE A 119 1.58 14.70 3.41
N THR A 120 2.81 14.20 3.24
CA THR A 120 3.26 13.02 3.98
C THR A 120 3.54 13.33 5.45
N VAL A 121 3.41 12.32 6.31
CA VAL A 121 3.79 12.42 7.73
C VAL A 121 5.25 12.85 7.91
N LEU A 122 6.15 12.43 7.01
CA LEU A 122 7.56 12.88 7.03
C LEU A 122 7.69 14.39 6.80
N THR A 123 6.90 14.95 5.87
CA THR A 123 6.83 16.40 5.63
C THR A 123 6.25 17.11 6.85
N THR A 124 5.22 16.57 7.49
CA THR A 124 4.64 17.13 8.72
C THR A 124 5.64 17.16 9.87
N LEU A 125 6.39 16.07 10.08
CA LEU A 125 7.45 16.00 11.10
C LEU A 125 8.55 17.02 10.83
N ALA A 126 8.96 17.17 9.58
CA ALA A 126 9.94 18.18 9.16
C ALA A 126 9.47 19.61 9.47
N ASN A 127 8.20 19.91 9.21
CA ASN A 127 7.63 21.23 9.47
C ASN A 127 7.51 21.52 10.98
N LYS A 128 7.10 20.53 11.78
CA LYS A 128 6.85 20.69 13.23
C LYS A 128 8.12 20.82 14.05
N PHE A 129 9.12 19.96 13.81
CA PHE A 129 10.28 19.86 14.70
C PHE A 129 11.39 20.85 14.37
N SER A 130 11.32 21.55 13.23
CA SER A 130 12.25 22.62 12.79
C SER A 130 13.75 22.28 12.93
N ASN A 131 14.10 21.00 13.07
CA ASN A 131 15.48 20.54 13.20
C ASN A 131 16.07 20.48 11.80
N PRO A 132 17.23 21.12 11.53
CA PRO A 132 17.85 21.12 10.21
C PRO A 132 17.98 19.74 9.57
N LEU A 133 18.33 18.71 10.35
CA LEU A 133 18.47 17.36 9.84
C LEU A 133 17.14 16.78 9.33
N ILE A 134 16.05 16.94 10.09
CA ILE A 134 14.73 16.41 9.71
C ILE A 134 14.10 17.26 8.62
N ALA A 135 14.31 18.58 8.66
CA ALA A 135 13.81 19.52 7.66
C ALA A 135 14.37 19.23 6.26
N TYR A 136 15.65 18.87 6.14
CA TYR A 136 16.25 18.51 4.86
C TYR A 136 16.06 17.04 4.50
N LEU A 137 16.23 16.11 5.44
CA LEU A 137 16.13 14.67 5.15
C LEU A 137 14.68 14.21 4.94
N GLY A 138 13.70 14.79 5.63
CA GLY A 138 12.29 14.39 5.54
C GLY A 138 11.77 14.41 4.10
N PRO A 139 11.81 15.56 3.40
CA PRO A 139 11.40 15.66 2.00
C PRO A 139 12.23 14.78 1.05
N VAL A 140 13.56 14.72 1.22
CA VAL A 140 14.42 13.87 0.38
C VAL A 140 14.05 12.39 0.52
N MET A 141 13.84 11.93 1.75
CA MET A 141 13.45 10.55 2.02
C MET A 141 12.02 10.25 1.56
N ALA A 142 11.11 11.23 1.63
CA ALA A 142 9.78 11.12 1.06
C ALA A 142 9.84 10.93 -0.46
N ILE A 143 10.66 11.73 -1.17
CA ILE A 143 10.89 11.58 -2.62
C ILE A 143 11.47 10.20 -2.93
N LEU A 144 12.51 9.77 -2.22
CA LEU A 144 13.12 8.45 -2.43
C LEU A 144 12.12 7.31 -2.19
N ALA A 145 11.29 7.42 -1.15
CA ALA A 145 10.24 6.45 -0.87
C ALA A 145 9.19 6.40 -2.00
N MET A 146 8.72 7.57 -2.45
CA MET A 146 7.76 7.70 -3.54
C MET A 146 8.32 7.15 -4.86
N SER A 147 9.54 7.53 -5.24
CA SER A 147 10.19 7.05 -6.49
C SER A 147 10.35 5.54 -6.49
N LYS A 148 10.77 4.94 -5.36
CA LYS A 148 10.89 3.49 -5.24
C LYS A 148 9.52 2.80 -5.35
N SER A 149 8.51 3.31 -4.66
CA SER A 149 7.14 2.76 -4.71
C SER A 149 6.55 2.86 -6.12
N TYR A 150 6.80 3.98 -6.79
CA TYR A 150 6.40 4.23 -8.17
C TYR A 150 6.98 3.19 -9.12
N LEU A 151 8.30 2.93 -9.08
CA LEU A 151 8.94 1.97 -9.98
C LEU A 151 8.36 0.55 -9.85
N GLY A 152 8.09 0.09 -8.62
CA GLY A 152 7.49 -1.23 -8.39
C GLY A 152 6.06 -1.32 -8.94
N THR A 153 5.28 -0.25 -8.80
CA THR A 153 3.88 -0.20 -9.23
C THR A 153 3.77 0.02 -10.73
N SER A 154 4.64 0.84 -11.32
CA SER A 154 4.63 1.16 -12.75
C SER A 154 4.88 -0.07 -13.62
N LEU A 155 5.67 -1.04 -13.15
CA LEU A 155 5.88 -2.31 -13.86
C LEU A 155 4.56 -3.07 -14.00
N GLY A 156 3.85 -3.29 -12.89
CA GLY A 156 2.56 -3.97 -12.91
C GLY A 156 1.48 -3.22 -13.69
N VAL A 157 1.44 -1.88 -13.59
CA VAL A 157 0.50 -1.05 -14.37
C VAL A 157 0.81 -1.11 -15.86
N THR A 158 2.09 -1.06 -16.25
CA THR A 158 2.49 -1.12 -17.67
C THR A 158 2.21 -2.51 -18.26
N GLU A 159 2.48 -3.59 -17.52
CA GLU A 159 2.12 -4.96 -17.92
C GLU A 159 0.60 -5.10 -18.11
N GLY A 160 -0.19 -4.59 -17.16
CA GLY A 160 -1.65 -4.59 -17.22
C GLY A 160 -2.20 -3.78 -18.39
N ALA A 161 -1.73 -2.54 -18.56
CA ALA A 161 -2.14 -1.65 -19.65
C ALA A 161 -1.79 -2.24 -21.02
N THR A 162 -0.59 -2.81 -21.17
CA THR A 162 -0.16 -3.44 -22.43
C THR A 162 -1.05 -4.64 -22.77
N SER A 163 -1.36 -5.48 -21.77
CA SER A 163 -2.24 -6.64 -21.95
C SER A 163 -3.67 -6.24 -22.34
N LEU A 164 -4.19 -5.15 -21.74
CA LEU A 164 -5.51 -4.62 -22.07
C LEU A 164 -5.55 -4.04 -23.49
N ILE A 165 -4.57 -3.22 -23.88
CA ILE A 165 -4.49 -2.63 -25.21
C ILE A 165 -4.34 -3.73 -26.28
N ASP A 166 -3.47 -4.72 -26.04
CA ASP A 166 -3.30 -5.85 -26.97
C ASP A 166 -4.58 -6.70 -27.09
N GLY A 167 -5.30 -6.93 -25.99
CA GLY A 167 -6.59 -7.63 -25.99
C GLY A 167 -7.66 -6.90 -26.81
N LEU A 168 -7.80 -5.58 -26.59
CA LEU A 168 -8.77 -4.74 -27.30
C LEU A 168 -8.44 -4.63 -28.79
N THR A 169 -7.18 -4.42 -29.14
CA THR A 169 -6.76 -4.25 -30.54
C THR A 169 -6.89 -5.54 -31.34
N ARG A 170 -6.66 -6.71 -30.72
CA ARG A 170 -6.96 -8.02 -31.33
C ARG A 170 -8.45 -8.25 -31.50
N ALA A 171 -9.28 -7.87 -30.53
CA ALA A 171 -10.73 -7.98 -30.64
C ALA A 171 -11.31 -7.11 -31.78
N VAL A 172 -10.68 -5.96 -32.05
CA VAL A 172 -11.02 -5.04 -33.16
C VAL A 172 -10.35 -5.46 -34.48
N GLY A 173 -9.57 -6.54 -34.50
CA GLY A 173 -8.94 -7.07 -35.71
C GLY A 173 -7.73 -6.27 -36.23
N LYS A 174 -7.20 -5.33 -35.43
CA LYS A 174 -6.04 -4.50 -35.77
C LYS A 174 -4.92 -4.69 -34.75
N PRO A 175 -4.25 -5.86 -34.71
CA PRO A 175 -3.20 -6.12 -33.74
C PRO A 175 -2.06 -5.11 -33.92
N LEU A 176 -1.72 -4.39 -32.85
CA LEU A 176 -0.58 -3.47 -32.84
C LEU A 176 0.73 -4.22 -32.64
N SER A 177 1.84 -3.63 -33.09
CA SER A 177 3.17 -4.12 -32.77
C SER A 177 3.44 -3.93 -31.27
N SER A 178 4.05 -4.93 -30.63
CA SER A 178 4.42 -4.89 -29.20
C SER A 178 5.19 -3.62 -28.80
N ARG A 179 6.04 -3.08 -29.69
CA ARG A 179 6.75 -1.80 -29.43
C ARG A 179 5.82 -0.60 -29.33
N ILE A 180 4.76 -0.58 -30.15
CA ILE A 180 3.76 0.50 -30.16
C ILE A 180 2.89 0.39 -28.92
N THR A 181 2.41 -0.81 -28.58
CA THR A 181 1.61 -1.04 -27.37
C THR A 181 2.37 -0.60 -26.11
N HIS A 182 3.64 -1.01 -25.96
CA HIS A 182 4.45 -0.63 -24.81
C HIS A 182 4.68 0.89 -24.73
N ARG A 183 4.95 1.54 -25.87
CA ARG A 183 5.13 3.01 -25.91
C ARG A 183 3.84 3.74 -25.56
N LEU A 184 2.70 3.25 -26.04
CA LEU A 184 1.37 3.80 -25.72
C LEU A 184 1.05 3.66 -24.24
N SER A 185 1.29 2.48 -23.64
CA SER A 185 1.13 2.25 -22.20
C SER A 185 1.97 3.21 -21.36
N ALA A 186 3.22 3.45 -21.76
CA ALA A 186 4.12 4.38 -21.05
C ALA A 186 3.64 5.84 -21.17
N VAL A 187 3.21 6.28 -22.35
CA VAL A 187 2.65 7.62 -22.55
C VAL A 187 1.36 7.80 -21.76
N LEU A 188 0.47 6.80 -21.75
CA LEU A 188 -0.76 6.83 -20.98
C LEU A 188 -0.46 6.96 -19.47
N LEU A 189 0.47 6.16 -18.95
CA LEU A 189 0.89 6.25 -17.55
C LEU A 189 1.45 7.64 -17.22
N PHE A 190 2.29 8.21 -18.09
CA PHE A 190 2.83 9.55 -17.91
C PHE A 190 1.73 10.62 -17.89
N LEU A 191 0.78 10.59 -18.84
CA LEU A 191 -0.30 11.56 -18.89
C LEU A 191 -1.22 11.47 -17.68
N LEU A 192 -1.56 10.26 -17.23
CA LEU A 192 -2.40 10.05 -16.04
C LEU A 192 -1.71 10.54 -14.77
N THR A 193 -0.42 10.24 -14.60
CA THR A 193 0.36 10.68 -13.43
C THR A 193 0.59 12.18 -13.44
N TRP A 194 0.84 12.78 -14.60
CA TRP A 194 0.93 14.23 -14.75
C TRP A 194 -0.40 14.92 -14.43
N ALA A 195 -1.51 14.44 -14.98
CA ALA A 195 -2.84 14.97 -14.68
C ALA A 195 -3.18 14.88 -13.18
N ALA A 196 -2.88 13.74 -12.55
CA ALA A 196 -3.05 13.58 -11.11
C ALA A 196 -2.18 14.55 -10.31
N THR A 197 -0.95 14.84 -10.76
CA THR A 197 -0.07 15.80 -10.08
C THR A 197 -0.61 17.23 -10.16
N VAL A 198 -1.18 17.63 -11.30
CA VAL A 198 -1.80 18.95 -11.48
C VAL A 198 -3.09 19.09 -10.68
N TRP A 199 -3.92 18.05 -10.65
CA TRP A 199 -5.19 18.06 -9.94
C TRP A 199 -5.02 17.92 -8.41
N ASN A 200 -3.92 17.33 -7.96
CA ASN A 200 -3.61 17.05 -6.55
C ASN A 200 -4.79 16.41 -5.78
N PRO A 201 -5.37 15.29 -6.28
CA PRO A 201 -6.43 14.61 -5.58
C PRO A 201 -5.90 14.04 -4.24
N SER A 202 -6.76 14.03 -3.22
CA SER A 202 -6.41 13.44 -1.92
C SER A 202 -6.00 11.99 -2.09
N ALA A 203 -4.78 11.65 -1.63
CA ALA A 203 -4.25 10.29 -1.72
C ALA A 203 -5.12 9.31 -0.94
N LEU A 204 -5.60 9.71 0.24
CA LEU A 204 -6.51 8.92 1.07
C LEU A 204 -7.84 8.67 0.35
N HIS A 205 -8.42 9.71 -0.25
CA HIS A 205 -9.67 9.57 -0.98
C HIS A 205 -9.55 8.62 -2.18
N ILE A 206 -8.45 8.64 -2.93
CA ILE A 206 -8.20 7.67 -4.02
C ILE A 206 -8.09 6.24 -3.50
N ILE A 207 -7.40 6.06 -2.37
CA ILE A 207 -7.25 4.75 -1.72
C ILE A 207 -8.62 4.24 -1.26
N GLU A 208 -9.43 5.09 -0.66
CA GLU A 208 -10.76 4.73 -0.13
C GLU A 208 -11.76 4.46 -1.27
N THR A 209 -11.79 5.27 -2.33
CA THR A 209 -12.86 5.19 -3.34
C THR A 209 -12.55 4.26 -4.51
N ILE A 210 -11.33 4.29 -5.05
CA ILE A 210 -10.97 3.56 -6.28
C ILE A 210 -10.15 2.33 -5.95
N SER A 211 -9.10 2.50 -5.15
CA SER A 211 -8.14 1.43 -4.94
C SER A 211 -8.64 0.38 -3.96
N GLY A 212 -9.35 0.79 -2.92
CA GLY A 212 -9.92 -0.07 -1.89
C GLY A 212 -10.75 -1.20 -2.49
N PRO A 213 -11.79 -0.92 -3.30
CA PRO A 213 -12.65 -1.97 -3.86
C PRO A 213 -11.87 -2.90 -4.78
N LEU A 214 -11.04 -2.34 -5.65
CA LEU A 214 -10.23 -3.08 -6.59
C LEU A 214 -9.28 -4.05 -5.87
N ILE A 215 -8.55 -3.56 -4.86
CA ILE A 215 -7.61 -4.37 -4.09
C ILE A 215 -8.35 -5.39 -3.23
N ALA A 216 -9.49 -5.05 -2.63
CA ALA A 216 -10.26 -6.01 -1.85
C ALA A 216 -10.71 -7.20 -2.71
N VAL A 217 -11.18 -6.94 -3.93
CA VAL A 217 -11.53 -8.00 -4.88
C VAL A 217 -10.30 -8.81 -5.28
N ILE A 218 -9.20 -8.15 -5.67
CA ILE A 218 -7.99 -8.84 -6.16
C ILE A 218 -7.28 -9.65 -5.08
N LEU A 219 -7.19 -9.14 -3.84
CA LEU A 219 -6.45 -9.78 -2.76
C LEU A 219 -7.28 -10.78 -1.97
N PHE A 220 -8.59 -10.55 -1.78
CA PHE A 220 -9.42 -11.42 -0.94
C PHE A 220 -10.38 -12.30 -1.72
N ILE A 221 -11.09 -11.76 -2.71
CA ILE A 221 -12.15 -12.52 -3.40
C ILE A 221 -11.58 -13.40 -4.51
N LEU A 222 -10.76 -12.82 -5.38
CA LEU A 222 -10.21 -13.49 -6.55
C LEU A 222 -9.39 -14.75 -6.19
N PRO A 223 -8.51 -14.75 -5.18
CA PRO A 223 -7.75 -15.95 -4.83
C PRO A 223 -8.65 -17.05 -4.26
N MET A 224 -9.68 -16.68 -3.49
CA MET A 224 -10.62 -17.64 -2.91
C MET A 224 -11.49 -18.29 -3.98
N TYR A 225 -11.89 -17.51 -4.99
CA TYR A 225 -12.53 -18.04 -6.19
C TYR A 225 -11.58 -18.95 -6.98
N ALA A 226 -10.35 -18.51 -7.24
CA ALA A 226 -9.37 -19.26 -8.04
C ALA A 226 -9.00 -20.61 -7.41
N VAL A 227 -8.85 -20.70 -6.09
CA VAL A 227 -8.60 -21.96 -5.36
C VAL A 227 -9.75 -22.97 -5.48
N ARG A 228 -10.97 -22.51 -5.80
CA ARG A 228 -12.12 -23.39 -6.06
C ARG A 228 -12.27 -23.72 -7.53
N ALA A 229 -12.13 -22.73 -8.41
CA ALA A 229 -12.38 -22.87 -9.85
C ALA A 229 -11.22 -23.54 -10.62
N VAL A 230 -9.97 -23.33 -10.20
CA VAL A 230 -8.79 -23.81 -10.94
C VAL A 230 -8.23 -25.08 -10.29
N PRO A 231 -8.26 -26.26 -10.96
CA PRO A 231 -7.81 -27.53 -10.39
C PRO A 231 -6.38 -27.50 -9.84
N ALA A 232 -5.47 -26.84 -10.55
CA ALA A 232 -4.07 -26.70 -10.12
C ALA A 232 -3.89 -25.93 -8.79
N MET A 233 -4.88 -25.11 -8.40
CA MET A 233 -4.84 -24.33 -7.17
C MET A 233 -5.54 -25.03 -5.99
N HIS A 234 -6.20 -26.18 -6.20
CA HIS A 234 -6.89 -26.91 -5.12
C HIS A 234 -5.94 -27.35 -4.01
N ARG A 235 -4.65 -27.49 -4.31
CA ARG A 235 -3.58 -27.75 -3.33
C ARG A 235 -3.42 -26.67 -2.26
N TYR A 236 -3.97 -25.47 -2.48
CA TYR A 236 -3.92 -24.34 -1.54
C TYR A 236 -5.22 -24.14 -0.76
N ARG A 237 -6.11 -25.15 -0.74
CA ARG A 237 -7.29 -25.14 0.12
C ARG A 237 -6.85 -25.28 1.58
N ALA A 238 -7.16 -24.27 2.38
CA ALA A 238 -6.88 -24.24 3.80
C ALA A 238 -8.04 -23.61 4.57
N PRO A 239 -8.24 -23.95 5.86
CA PRO A 239 -9.26 -23.29 6.69
C PRO A 239 -9.06 -21.77 6.78
N SER A 240 -7.81 -21.30 6.68
CA SER A 240 -7.46 -19.88 6.63
C SER A 240 -8.13 -19.12 5.47
N ASN A 241 -8.56 -19.83 4.42
CA ASN A 241 -9.27 -19.23 3.28
C ASN A 241 -10.61 -18.61 3.70
N VAL A 242 -11.25 -19.16 4.74
CA VAL A 242 -12.48 -18.57 5.31
C VAL A 242 -12.17 -17.22 5.94
N PHE A 243 -11.08 -17.13 6.72
CA PHE A 243 -10.65 -15.87 7.33
C PHE A 243 -10.36 -14.79 6.27
N VAL A 244 -9.63 -15.16 5.21
CA VAL A 244 -9.33 -14.25 4.08
C VAL A 244 -10.62 -13.74 3.43
N LEU A 245 -11.60 -14.62 3.21
CA LEU A 245 -12.89 -14.24 2.62
C LEU A 245 -13.70 -13.32 3.53
N VAL A 246 -13.78 -13.62 4.84
CA VAL A 246 -14.49 -12.78 5.81
C VAL A 246 -13.87 -11.39 5.90
N MET A 247 -12.54 -11.30 6.02
CA MET A 247 -11.84 -10.00 6.03
C MET A 247 -12.05 -9.22 4.73
N GLY A 248 -12.08 -9.91 3.59
CA GLY A 248 -12.41 -9.32 2.31
C GLY A 248 -13.82 -8.74 2.23
N LEU A 249 -14.81 -9.45 2.78
CA LEU A 249 -16.19 -8.97 2.86
C LEU A 249 -16.31 -7.76 3.79
N ILE A 250 -15.62 -7.77 4.93
CA ILE A 250 -15.56 -6.62 5.84
C ILE A 250 -14.97 -5.40 5.12
N ALA A 251 -13.84 -5.57 4.44
CA ALA A 251 -13.23 -4.49 3.66
C ALA A 251 -14.17 -3.96 2.56
N LEU A 252 -14.79 -4.84 1.79
CA LEU A 252 -15.76 -4.46 0.75
C LEU A 252 -16.96 -3.71 1.32
N SER A 253 -17.50 -4.16 2.46
CA SER A 253 -18.64 -3.51 3.09
C SER A 253 -18.31 -2.09 3.57
N ALA A 254 -17.12 -1.87 4.14
CA ALA A 254 -16.65 -0.55 4.56
C ALA A 254 -16.53 0.41 3.37
N LEU A 255 -16.05 -0.12 2.24
CA LEU A 255 -15.88 0.65 1.01
C LEU A 255 -17.20 1.04 0.36
N ILE A 256 -18.16 0.12 0.32
CA ILE A 256 -19.51 0.41 -0.19
C ILE A 256 -20.17 1.48 0.68
N TYR A 257 -20.02 1.38 2.01
CA TYR A 257 -20.53 2.41 2.91
C TYR A 257 -19.87 3.77 2.70
N GLY A 258 -18.54 3.81 2.52
CA GLY A 258 -17.84 5.07 2.27
C GLY A 258 -18.11 5.72 0.90
N LEU A 259 -18.72 4.99 -0.03
CA LEU A 259 -19.08 5.49 -1.37
C LEU A 259 -20.52 6.05 -1.45
N VAL A 260 -21.38 5.70 -0.49
CA VAL A 260 -22.80 6.08 -0.43
C VAL A 260 -22.98 7.24 0.54
#